data_AF-A0A3E2NF50-F1
#
_entry.id   AF-A0A3E2NF50-F1
#
_cell.length_a   1.000
_cell.length_b   1.000
_cell.length_c   1.000
_cell.angle_alpha   90.00
_cell.angle_beta   90.00
_cell.angle_gamma   90.00
#
_symmetry.space_group_name_H-M   'P 1'
#
loop_
_entity.id
_entity.type
_entity.pdbx_description
1 polymer ?
#
loop_
_entity_poly.entity_id
_entity_poly.type
_entity_poly.pdbx_seq_one_letter_code
_entity_poly.pdbx_strand_id
1 'polypeptide(L)'
;MIFFNRRNNDMKIQLESVLFIAQGIIGKSKTPGDFLHPIFKYINAIGSSVLQKRLMQLFTGQGVTPVEEMLIDFGRTIKSENNEYFYNSVTIEDKKISISLKDNLVIPVAWERNRFIDNLTGIGADCGNPFKFQELNYRLILFLPIGVTIVYNGNHSILSGIIKREGIIYPTEMVNLAPLYEKIIFDGTYYRNIENNQAIQKVKDFELGAIYEIGRLLIKNGITYPH
;
A
#
# COMPACT_ATOMS: atom_id res chain seq x y z
N MET A 1 -31.34 -6.76 -6.73
CA MET A 1 -30.46 -6.77 -7.93
C MET A 1 -30.11 -5.35 -8.42
N ILE A 2 -31.06 -4.41 -8.46
CA ILE A 2 -30.86 -3.02 -8.94
C ILE A 2 -29.84 -2.22 -8.09
N PHE A 3 -29.90 -2.33 -6.75
CA PHE A 3 -28.97 -1.61 -5.85
C PHE A 3 -27.51 -2.06 -5.96
N PHE A 4 -27.25 -3.35 -6.16
CA PHE A 4 -25.90 -3.88 -6.34
C PHE A 4 -25.26 -3.38 -7.65
N ASN A 5 -26.05 -3.34 -8.72
CA ASN A 5 -25.57 -2.88 -10.02
C ASN A 5 -25.24 -1.37 -10.00
N ARG A 6 -26.06 -0.57 -9.28
CA ARG A 6 -25.81 0.86 -9.07
C ARG A 6 -24.52 1.11 -8.29
N ARG A 7 -24.33 0.41 -7.17
CA ARG A 7 -23.11 0.54 -6.35
C ARG A 7 -21.84 0.22 -7.13
N ASN A 8 -21.82 -0.86 -7.90
CA ASN A 8 -20.65 -1.21 -8.71
C ASN A 8 -20.36 -0.15 -9.78
N ASN A 9 -21.40 0.44 -10.38
CA ASN A 9 -21.26 1.54 -11.33
C ASN A 9 -20.69 2.79 -10.66
N ASP A 10 -21.13 3.12 -9.44
CA ASP A 10 -20.61 4.24 -8.66
C ASP A 10 -19.12 4.06 -8.34
N MET A 11 -18.70 2.85 -7.94
CA MET A 11 -17.29 2.53 -7.67
C MET A 11 -16.41 2.63 -8.92
N LYS A 12 -16.94 2.21 -10.08
CA LYS A 12 -16.24 2.33 -11.36
C LYS A 12 -16.00 3.81 -11.72
N ILE A 13 -17.02 4.65 -11.56
CA ILE A 13 -16.90 6.11 -11.79
C ILE A 13 -15.86 6.73 -10.84
N GLN A 14 -15.86 6.32 -9.57
CA GLN A 14 -14.83 6.77 -8.61
C GLN A 14 -13.43 6.35 -9.06
N LEU A 15 -13.25 5.11 -9.52
CA LEU A 15 -11.96 4.63 -10.03
C LEU A 15 -11.52 5.45 -11.24
N GLU A 16 -12.41 5.67 -12.21
CA GLU A 16 -12.12 6.50 -13.39
C GLU A 16 -11.68 7.92 -13.00
N SER A 17 -12.29 8.51 -11.96
CA SER A 17 -11.88 9.81 -11.43
C SER A 17 -10.47 9.79 -10.83
N VAL A 18 -10.14 8.77 -10.03
CA VAL A 18 -8.79 8.58 -9.47
C VAL A 18 -7.75 8.43 -10.60
N LEU A 19 -8.05 7.60 -11.60
CA LEU A 19 -7.15 7.34 -12.72
C LEU A 19 -6.99 8.57 -13.63
N PHE A 20 -8.04 9.36 -13.81
CA PHE A 20 -7.97 10.63 -14.54
C PHE A 20 -6.95 11.59 -13.89
N ILE A 21 -6.97 11.73 -12.56
CA ILE A 21 -5.99 12.54 -11.83
C ILE A 21 -4.59 11.95 -11.99
N ALA A 22 -4.43 10.64 -11.81
CA ALA A 22 -3.14 9.97 -11.97
C ALA A 22 -2.53 10.18 -13.36
N GLN A 23 -3.32 10.01 -14.42
CA GLN A 23 -2.90 10.27 -15.80
C GLN A 23 -2.52 11.74 -16.01
N GLY A 24 -3.30 12.67 -15.44
CA GLY A 24 -2.99 14.10 -15.49
C GLY A 24 -1.66 14.44 -14.82
N ILE A 25 -1.35 13.83 -13.66
CA ILE A 25 -0.07 13.99 -12.97
C ILE A 25 1.07 13.41 -13.81
N ILE A 26 0.92 12.18 -14.31
CA ILE A 26 1.92 11.51 -15.15
C ILE A 26 2.21 12.33 -16.42
N GLY A 27 1.19 12.78 -17.15
CA GLY A 27 1.37 13.49 -18.41
C GLY A 27 1.94 14.91 -18.27
N LYS A 28 1.72 15.58 -17.13
CA LYS A 28 2.22 16.94 -16.88
C LYS A 28 3.60 16.96 -16.23
N SER A 29 4.01 15.88 -15.58
CA SER A 29 5.28 15.82 -14.86
C SER A 29 6.42 15.57 -15.85
N LYS A 30 7.28 16.56 -16.03
CA LYS A 30 8.67 16.28 -16.43
C LYS A 30 9.37 15.86 -15.15
N THR A 31 9.98 14.68 -15.11
CA THR A 31 10.74 14.25 -13.92
C THR A 31 12.22 14.51 -14.19
N PRO A 32 12.77 15.67 -13.78
CA PRO A 32 14.19 15.93 -13.91
C PRO A 32 14.98 15.17 -12.83
N GLY A 33 16.03 14.44 -13.24
CA GLY A 33 17.08 13.94 -12.34
C GLY A 33 16.61 12.94 -11.27
N ASP A 34 17.17 13.06 -10.07
CA ASP A 34 17.06 12.10 -8.96
C ASP A 34 15.78 12.23 -8.10
N PHE A 35 14.83 13.07 -8.49
CA PHE A 35 13.61 13.30 -7.72
C PHE A 35 12.55 12.22 -7.98
N LEU A 36 11.91 11.77 -6.91
CA LEU A 36 10.78 10.84 -6.98
C LEU A 36 9.62 11.49 -7.76
N HIS A 37 9.09 10.79 -8.77
CA HIS A 37 7.98 11.27 -9.60
C HIS A 37 6.78 11.72 -8.73
N PRO A 38 6.13 12.88 -8.97
CA PRO A 38 5.05 13.41 -8.14
C PRO A 38 3.86 12.45 -7.92
N ILE A 39 3.65 11.52 -8.85
CA ILE A 39 2.66 10.45 -8.74
C ILE A 39 2.76 9.66 -7.43
N PHE A 40 3.97 9.47 -6.89
CA PHE A 40 4.16 8.78 -5.62
C PHE A 40 3.59 9.56 -4.43
N LYS A 41 3.56 10.89 -4.49
CA LYS A 41 2.85 11.69 -3.47
C LYS A 41 1.33 11.54 -3.58
N TYR A 42 0.81 11.35 -4.80
CA TYR A 42 -0.61 11.05 -5.00
C TYR A 42 -0.97 9.64 -4.49
N ILE A 43 -0.14 8.63 -4.77
CA ILE A 43 -0.27 7.28 -4.20
C ILE A 43 -0.24 7.36 -2.67
N ASN A 44 0.71 8.09 -2.09
CA ASN A 44 0.80 8.28 -0.64
C ASN A 44 -0.46 8.92 -0.07
N ALA A 45 -1.05 9.91 -0.76
CA ALA A 45 -2.28 10.57 -0.32
C ALA A 45 -3.47 9.60 -0.29
N ILE A 46 -3.64 8.79 -1.35
CA ILE A 46 -4.69 7.76 -1.41
C ILE A 46 -4.48 6.74 -0.29
N GLY A 47 -3.28 6.17 -0.15
CA GLY A 47 -3.04 5.13 0.86
C GLY A 47 -3.02 5.65 2.30
N SER A 48 -2.78 6.95 2.51
CA SER A 48 -2.92 7.59 3.82
C SER A 48 -4.35 7.52 4.35
N SER A 49 -5.37 7.49 3.47
CA SER A 49 -6.75 7.28 3.90
C SER A 49 -6.95 5.88 4.51
N VAL A 50 -6.28 4.86 3.97
CA VAL A 50 -6.29 3.50 4.52
C VAL A 50 -5.59 3.46 5.87
N LEU A 51 -4.42 4.07 5.99
CA LEU A 51 -3.72 4.22 7.27
C LEU A 51 -4.61 4.90 8.32
N GLN A 52 -5.25 6.02 7.97
CA GLN A 52 -6.17 6.74 8.87
C GLN A 52 -7.37 5.88 9.29
N LYS A 53 -7.95 5.10 8.36
CA LYS A 53 -9.03 4.16 8.68
C LYS A 53 -8.57 3.12 9.71
N ARG A 54 -7.36 2.56 9.57
CA ARG A 54 -6.80 1.60 10.54
C ARG A 54 -6.49 2.24 11.90
N LEU A 55 -5.96 3.46 11.90
CA LEU A 55 -5.77 4.25 13.12
C LEU A 55 -7.10 4.45 13.85
N MET A 56 -8.14 4.84 13.12
CA MET A 56 -9.46 5.04 13.72
C MET A 56 -10.05 3.74 14.28
N GLN A 57 -9.85 2.59 13.63
CA GLN A 57 -10.23 1.30 14.20
C GLN A 57 -9.54 1.05 15.55
N LEU A 58 -8.22 1.23 15.61
CA LEU A 58 -7.44 1.10 16.84
C LEU A 58 -7.92 2.07 17.94
N PHE A 59 -8.10 3.34 17.62
CA PHE A 59 -8.47 4.38 18.58
C PHE A 59 -9.87 4.16 19.17
N THR A 60 -10.80 3.72 18.33
CA THR A 60 -12.19 3.48 18.73
C THR A 60 -12.41 2.08 19.32
N GLY A 61 -11.37 1.24 19.38
CA GLY A 61 -11.46 -0.13 19.89
C GLY A 61 -12.25 -1.07 18.98
N GLN A 62 -12.42 -0.73 17.70
CA GLN A 62 -12.98 -1.63 16.70
C GLN A 62 -11.97 -2.74 16.39
N GLY A 63 -12.47 -3.88 15.93
CA GLY A 63 -11.61 -4.93 15.38
C GLY A 63 -10.77 -4.37 14.23
N VAL A 64 -9.45 -4.45 14.36
CA VAL A 64 -8.52 -4.00 13.32
C VAL A 64 -8.46 -5.07 12.23
N THR A 65 -8.63 -4.65 10.99
CA THR A 65 -8.53 -5.56 9.83
C THR A 65 -7.13 -6.19 9.78
N PRO A 66 -7.02 -7.53 9.75
CA PRO A 66 -5.72 -8.21 9.70
C PRO A 66 -4.87 -7.79 8.51
N VAL A 67 -3.54 -7.86 8.66
CA VAL A 67 -2.59 -7.47 7.59
C VAL A 67 -2.76 -8.36 6.36
N GLU A 68 -3.13 -9.62 6.52
CA GLU A 68 -3.35 -10.59 5.45
C GLU A 68 -4.44 -10.10 4.48
N GLU A 69 -5.51 -9.50 4.98
CA GLU A 69 -6.57 -8.96 4.13
C GLU A 69 -6.07 -7.78 3.30
N MET A 70 -5.21 -6.93 3.87
CA MET A 70 -4.60 -5.83 3.13
C MET A 70 -3.63 -6.32 2.05
N LEU A 71 -2.86 -7.37 2.34
CA LEU A 71 -1.96 -7.97 1.36
C LEU A 71 -2.75 -8.58 0.18
N ILE A 72 -3.88 -9.22 0.48
CA ILE A 72 -4.83 -9.74 -0.51
C ILE A 72 -5.37 -8.59 -1.38
N ASP A 73 -5.82 -7.50 -0.75
CA ASP A 73 -6.34 -6.32 -1.46
C ASP A 73 -5.27 -5.60 -2.31
N PHE A 74 -4.00 -5.61 -1.91
CA PHE A 74 -2.88 -5.09 -2.72
C PHE A 74 -2.46 -6.00 -3.88
N GLY A 75 -3.07 -7.18 -4.01
CA GLY A 75 -2.76 -8.13 -5.06
C GLY A 75 -1.57 -9.03 -4.75
N ARG A 76 -1.10 -9.11 -3.49
CA ARG A 76 -0.11 -10.12 -3.09
C ARG A 76 -0.66 -11.52 -3.27
N THR A 77 -1.96 -11.74 -3.18
CA THR A 77 -2.53 -13.05 -3.44
C THR A 77 -3.81 -12.84 -4.19
N ILE A 78 -3.80 -13.21 -5.48
CA ILE A 78 -4.98 -13.23 -6.31
C ILE A 78 -5.18 -14.68 -6.76
N LYS A 79 -6.24 -15.29 -6.26
CA LYS A 79 -6.59 -16.68 -6.58
C LYS A 79 -7.98 -16.71 -7.18
N SER A 80 -8.13 -17.41 -8.31
CA SER A 80 -9.45 -17.88 -8.78
C SER A 80 -9.64 -19.33 -8.34
N GLU A 81 -10.85 -19.85 -8.47
CA GLU A 81 -11.17 -21.26 -8.13
C GLU A 81 -10.27 -22.28 -8.83
N ASN A 82 -9.72 -21.95 -10.01
CA ASN A 82 -8.95 -22.86 -10.85
C ASN A 82 -7.52 -22.39 -11.20
N ASN A 83 -7.14 -21.15 -10.86
CA ASN A 83 -5.82 -20.59 -11.17
C ASN A 83 -5.27 -19.75 -10.00
N GLU A 84 -4.00 -19.95 -9.65
CA GLU A 84 -3.24 -19.00 -8.82
C GLU A 84 -2.50 -18.01 -9.72
N TYR A 85 -2.67 -16.71 -9.47
CA TYR A 85 -1.94 -15.69 -10.19
C TYR A 85 -0.69 -15.32 -9.40
N PHE A 86 0.47 -15.54 -10.01
CA PHE A 86 1.76 -15.38 -9.35
C PHE A 86 2.28 -13.94 -9.47
N TYR A 87 2.75 -13.43 -8.36
CA TYR A 87 3.65 -12.28 -8.27
C TYR A 87 5.08 -12.80 -8.13
N ASN A 88 6.06 -11.94 -8.43
CA ASN A 88 7.45 -12.22 -8.10
C ASN A 88 7.77 -11.56 -6.76
N SER A 89 8.27 -12.32 -5.79
CA SER A 89 8.82 -11.77 -4.55
C SER A 89 10.27 -12.15 -4.36
N VAL A 90 11.03 -11.22 -3.79
CA VAL A 90 12.43 -11.41 -3.44
C VAL A 90 12.61 -10.99 -1.98
N THR A 91 13.17 -11.88 -1.17
CA THR A 91 13.64 -11.54 0.17
C THR A 91 14.86 -10.64 0.05
N ILE A 92 14.90 -9.57 0.84
CA ILE A 92 15.99 -8.60 0.79
C ILE A 92 16.78 -8.73 2.07
N GLU A 93 18.08 -9.00 1.92
CA GLU A 93 19.03 -9.04 3.03
C GLU A 93 19.85 -7.74 3.10
N ASP A 94 19.85 -6.93 2.02
CA ASP A 94 20.63 -5.70 1.94
C ASP A 94 19.78 -4.46 2.28
N LYS A 95 20.22 -3.67 3.28
CA LYS A 95 19.67 -2.35 3.67
C LYS A 95 19.86 -1.25 2.62
N LYS A 96 19.87 -1.61 1.33
CA LYS A 96 20.08 -0.72 0.17
C LYS A 96 18.90 0.23 -0.05
N ILE A 97 17.69 -0.19 0.33
CA ILE A 97 16.47 0.59 0.18
C ILE A 97 16.05 1.16 1.52
N SER A 98 16.21 2.47 1.69
CA SER A 98 15.75 3.19 2.87
C SER A 98 14.37 3.77 2.66
N ILE A 99 13.46 3.55 3.60
CA ILE A 99 12.10 4.09 3.60
C ILE A 99 11.96 5.06 4.78
N SER A 100 11.70 6.32 4.48
CA SER A 100 11.44 7.37 5.48
C SER A 100 10.01 7.23 6.00
N LEU A 101 9.84 7.08 7.32
CA LEU A 101 8.52 7.08 7.96
C LEU A 101 7.81 8.45 7.88
N LYS A 102 8.55 9.50 7.48
CA LYS A 102 8.04 10.86 7.30
C LYS A 102 7.49 11.12 5.90
N ASP A 103 8.11 10.55 4.88
CA ASP A 103 7.94 10.97 3.48
C ASP A 103 7.37 9.89 2.55
N ASN A 104 7.50 8.62 2.95
CA ASN A 104 7.02 7.46 2.20
C ASN A 104 5.74 6.89 2.84
N LEU A 105 4.92 6.21 2.04
CA LEU A 105 3.73 5.54 2.55
C LEU A 105 4.12 4.19 3.16
N VAL A 106 3.96 4.12 4.48
CA VAL A 106 4.12 2.91 5.27
C VAL A 106 2.81 2.66 6.01
N ILE A 107 2.25 1.46 5.89
CA ILE A 107 0.97 1.13 6.51
C ILE A 107 1.15 0.00 7.52
N PRO A 108 1.25 0.33 8.82
CA PRO A 108 1.14 -0.65 9.88
C PRO A 108 -0.30 -1.01 10.23
N VAL A 109 -0.47 -2.22 10.75
CA VAL A 109 -1.71 -2.76 11.30
C VAL A 109 -1.53 -2.97 12.81
N ALA A 110 -1.53 -1.88 13.57
CA ALA A 110 -1.46 -1.92 15.03
C ALA A 110 -2.83 -2.29 15.63
N TRP A 111 -2.86 -3.26 16.55
CA TRP A 111 -4.09 -3.99 16.91
C TRP A 111 -4.53 -3.97 18.40
N GLU A 112 -3.84 -3.25 19.28
CA GLU A 112 -3.96 -3.36 20.75
C GLU A 112 -3.51 -2.01 21.31
N ARG A 113 -4.35 -1.47 22.16
CA ARG A 113 -4.32 -0.06 22.54
C ARG A 113 -3.27 0.22 23.60
N ASN A 114 -3.01 -0.70 24.53
CA ASN A 114 -1.99 -0.49 25.55
C ASN A 114 -0.59 -0.47 24.92
N ARG A 115 -0.28 -1.40 24.01
CA ARG A 115 0.97 -1.36 23.24
C ARG A 115 1.07 -0.11 22.38
N PHE A 116 -0.04 0.39 21.84
CA PHE A 116 -0.02 1.67 21.13
C PHE A 116 0.33 2.83 22.08
N ILE A 117 -0.30 2.92 23.24
CA ILE A 117 0.00 3.91 24.29
C ILE A 117 1.48 3.82 24.67
N ASP A 118 1.96 2.63 25.05
CA ASP A 118 3.34 2.41 25.49
C ASP A 118 4.36 2.83 24.43
N ASN A 119 4.12 2.48 23.15
CA ASN A 119 5.03 2.83 22.06
C ASN A 119 4.95 4.32 21.71
N LEU A 120 3.77 4.93 21.75
CA LEU A 120 3.62 6.35 21.47
C LEU A 120 4.28 7.21 22.56
N THR A 121 4.19 6.81 23.83
CA THR A 121 4.83 7.54 24.94
C THR A 121 6.31 7.20 25.11
N GLY A 122 6.73 6.00 24.71
CA GLY A 122 8.07 5.47 24.98
C GLY A 122 9.05 5.50 23.81
N ILE A 123 8.59 5.71 22.57
CA ILE A 123 9.44 5.77 21.38
C ILE A 123 9.26 7.11 20.68
N GLY A 124 10.33 7.88 20.61
CA GLY A 124 10.46 9.10 19.83
C GLY A 124 11.47 10.10 20.40
N ALA A 125 11.91 11.04 19.57
CA ALA A 125 12.85 12.07 19.98
C ALA A 125 12.28 12.98 21.08
N ASP A 126 10.97 13.20 21.06
CA ASP A 126 10.19 13.95 22.05
C ASP A 126 10.22 13.34 23.46
N CYS A 127 10.42 12.02 23.58
CA CYS A 127 10.56 11.32 24.86
C CYS A 127 12.00 10.89 25.17
N GLY A 128 12.99 11.43 24.46
CA GLY A 128 14.41 11.10 24.66
C GLY A 128 14.81 9.69 24.23
N ASN A 129 13.96 8.99 23.48
CA ASN A 129 14.24 7.65 22.94
C ASN A 129 13.90 7.61 21.43
N PRO A 130 14.72 8.26 20.57
CA PRO A 130 14.45 8.35 19.13
C PRO A 130 14.16 6.99 18.51
N PHE A 131 13.32 6.96 17.47
CA PHE A 131 12.98 5.71 16.78
C PHE A 131 14.25 5.02 16.25
N LYS A 132 14.36 3.71 16.50
CA LYS A 132 15.46 2.86 16.02
C LYS A 132 14.90 1.65 15.29
N PHE A 133 15.40 1.40 14.09
CA PHE A 133 15.06 0.20 13.33
C PHE A 133 15.58 -1.06 14.04
N GLN A 134 14.72 -2.09 14.17
CA GLN A 134 15.04 -3.36 14.81
C GLN A 134 14.85 -4.51 13.82
N GLU A 135 15.95 -4.89 13.16
CA GLU A 135 15.95 -5.83 12.02
C GLU A 135 15.31 -7.18 12.33
N LEU A 136 15.66 -7.82 13.46
CA LEU A 136 15.12 -9.13 13.84
C LEU A 136 13.64 -9.10 14.23
N ASN A 137 13.10 -7.92 14.52
CA ASN A 137 11.72 -7.76 14.99
C ASN A 137 10.77 -7.30 13.89
N TYR A 138 11.28 -6.88 12.73
CA TYR A 138 10.47 -6.24 11.70
C TYR A 138 10.39 -7.11 10.47
N ARG A 139 9.18 -7.20 9.91
CA ARG A 139 8.92 -7.83 8.60
C ARG A 139 8.15 -6.82 7.77
N LEU A 140 8.79 -6.34 6.71
CA LEU A 140 8.38 -5.18 5.93
C LEU A 140 8.36 -5.54 4.47
N ILE A 141 7.23 -5.33 3.82
CA ILE A 141 7.00 -5.73 2.43
C ILE A 141 6.85 -4.48 1.59
N LEU A 142 7.82 -4.19 0.74
CA LEU A 142 7.75 -3.11 -0.25
C LEU A 142 7.10 -3.61 -1.54
N PHE A 143 6.02 -2.98 -1.96
CA PHE A 143 5.33 -3.27 -3.21
C PHE A 143 5.83 -2.34 -4.32
N LEU A 144 6.32 -2.96 -5.40
CA LEU A 144 6.79 -2.30 -6.60
C LEU A 144 5.81 -2.54 -7.76
N PRO A 145 5.66 -1.57 -8.67
CA PRO A 145 6.37 -0.28 -8.77
C PRO A 145 5.74 0.84 -7.93
N ILE A 146 4.70 0.57 -7.13
CA ILE A 146 3.88 1.60 -6.47
C ILE A 146 4.54 2.29 -5.27
N GLY A 147 5.61 1.74 -4.70
CA GLY A 147 6.38 2.38 -3.63
C GLY A 147 5.69 2.36 -2.26
N VAL A 148 4.81 1.39 -2.02
CA VAL A 148 4.06 1.27 -0.76
C VAL A 148 4.66 0.17 0.11
N THR A 149 4.94 0.47 1.38
CA THR A 149 5.42 -0.53 2.35
C THR A 149 4.31 -0.96 3.30
N ILE A 150 4.06 -2.26 3.39
CA ILE A 150 3.15 -2.86 4.38
C ILE A 150 3.97 -3.50 5.51
N VAL A 151 3.56 -3.24 6.75
CA VAL A 151 4.22 -3.78 7.93
C VAL A 151 3.51 -5.07 8.35
N TYR A 152 4.23 -6.18 8.29
CA TYR A 152 3.74 -7.48 8.80
C TYR A 152 4.10 -7.66 10.27
N ASN A 153 5.31 -7.27 10.67
CA ASN A 153 5.76 -7.29 12.07
C ASN A 153 6.46 -5.97 12.43
N GLY A 154 6.34 -5.53 13.69
CA GLY A 154 6.81 -4.22 14.16
C GLY A 154 5.76 -3.09 14.14
N ASN A 155 4.48 -3.44 14.03
CA ASN A 155 3.38 -2.49 13.79
C ASN A 155 3.33 -1.29 14.74
N HIS A 156 3.44 -1.48 16.06
CA HIS A 156 3.26 -0.41 17.06
C HIS A 156 4.42 0.58 17.10
N SER A 157 5.65 0.08 17.10
CA SER A 157 6.83 0.93 17.14
C SER A 157 6.96 1.74 15.86
N ILE A 158 6.69 1.13 14.70
CA ILE A 158 6.69 1.82 13.41
C ILE A 158 5.57 2.87 13.36
N LEU A 159 4.39 2.54 13.89
CA LEU A 159 3.29 3.51 13.95
C LEU A 159 3.66 4.74 14.79
N SER A 160 4.39 4.57 15.90
CA SER A 160 4.90 5.71 16.68
C SER A 160 5.83 6.59 15.83
N GLY A 161 6.78 5.99 15.11
CA GLY A 161 7.67 6.73 14.19
C GLY A 161 6.92 7.48 13.08
N ILE A 162 5.87 6.88 12.52
CA ILE A 162 5.01 7.54 11.51
C ILE A 162 4.29 8.75 12.10
N ILE A 163 3.63 8.60 13.26
CA ILE A 163 2.87 9.68 13.92
C ILE A 163 3.82 10.83 14.29
N LYS A 164 5.02 10.50 14.78
CA LYS A 164 6.05 11.48 15.16
C LYS A 164 6.88 11.98 13.98
N ARG A 165 6.64 11.48 12.77
CA ARG A 165 7.32 11.85 11.53
C ARG A 165 8.84 11.67 11.61
N GLU A 166 9.29 10.59 12.22
CA GLU A 166 10.71 10.27 12.41
C GLU A 166 11.02 8.81 12.14
N GLY A 167 12.28 8.53 11.79
CA GLY A 167 12.77 7.17 11.59
C GLY A 167 12.89 6.76 10.13
N ILE A 168 13.82 5.83 9.91
CA ILE A 168 14.09 5.17 8.64
C ILE A 168 13.96 3.67 8.87
N ILE A 169 13.28 2.98 7.96
CA ILE A 169 13.13 1.52 7.97
C ILE A 169 13.66 0.92 6.66
N TYR A 170 13.92 -0.38 6.67
CA TYR A 170 14.46 -1.12 5.53
C TYR A 170 13.56 -2.32 5.23
N PRO A 171 12.96 -2.42 4.02
CA PRO A 171 12.15 -3.56 3.63
C PRO A 171 12.91 -4.87 3.75
N THR A 172 12.26 -5.91 4.28
CA THR A 172 12.80 -7.28 4.35
C THR A 172 12.37 -8.12 3.15
N GLU A 173 11.37 -7.64 2.41
CA GLU A 173 10.82 -8.31 1.24
C GLU A 173 10.40 -7.26 0.21
N MET A 174 10.66 -7.53 -1.07
CA MET A 174 10.11 -6.80 -2.20
C MET A 174 9.14 -7.69 -2.96
N VAL A 175 7.97 -7.14 -3.28
CA VAL A 175 6.97 -7.74 -4.15
C VAL A 175 6.90 -6.93 -5.43
N ASN A 176 7.22 -7.55 -6.56
CA ASN A 176 7.04 -6.96 -7.87
C ASN A 176 5.68 -7.38 -8.45
N LEU A 177 4.77 -6.40 -8.57
CA LEU A 177 3.42 -6.58 -9.10
C LEU A 177 3.36 -6.52 -10.64
N ALA A 178 4.44 -6.12 -11.32
CA ALA A 178 4.43 -5.96 -12.78
C ALA A 178 3.92 -7.21 -13.55
N PRO A 179 4.27 -8.46 -13.18
CA PRO A 179 3.73 -9.65 -13.85
C PRO A 179 2.20 -9.82 -13.73
N LEU A 180 1.60 -9.27 -12.67
CA LEU A 180 0.14 -9.32 -12.48
C LEU A 180 -0.57 -8.28 -13.33
N TYR A 181 0.02 -7.09 -13.51
CA TYR A 181 -0.55 -5.98 -14.26
C TYR A 181 -0.83 -6.27 -15.73
N GLU A 182 -0.13 -7.25 -16.31
CA GLU A 182 -0.34 -7.76 -17.66
C GLU A 182 -1.60 -8.63 -17.79
N LYS A 183 -2.06 -9.21 -16.67
CA LYS A 183 -3.12 -10.24 -16.66
C LYS A 183 -4.38 -9.80 -15.94
N ILE A 184 -4.27 -8.82 -15.02
CA ILE A 184 -5.32 -8.47 -14.07
C ILE A 184 -5.54 -6.96 -14.05
N ILE A 185 -6.81 -6.57 -13.97
CA ILE A 185 -7.25 -5.21 -13.67
C ILE A 185 -8.12 -5.20 -12.44
N PHE A 186 -8.19 -4.06 -11.76
CA PHE A 186 -9.24 -3.74 -10.82
C PHE A 186 -10.31 -2.87 -11.50
N ASP A 187 -11.58 -3.26 -11.39
CA ASP A 187 -12.71 -2.57 -12.04
C ASP A 187 -13.41 -1.54 -11.13
N GLY A 188 -12.86 -1.30 -9.94
CA GLY A 188 -13.46 -0.47 -8.89
C GLY A 188 -14.09 -1.32 -7.76
N THR A 189 -14.34 -2.61 -7.97
CA THR A 189 -14.87 -3.52 -6.94
C THR A 189 -14.15 -4.88 -6.90
N TYR A 190 -13.74 -5.41 -8.05
CA TYR A 190 -13.14 -6.72 -8.21
C TYR A 190 -11.83 -6.62 -9.01
N TYR A 191 -10.87 -7.47 -8.65
CA TYR A 191 -9.86 -7.93 -9.58
C TYR A 191 -10.52 -8.80 -10.66
N ARG A 192 -10.17 -8.53 -11.92
CA ARG A 192 -10.67 -9.21 -13.11
C ARG A 192 -9.53 -9.63 -14.01
N ASN A 193 -9.71 -10.77 -14.66
CA ASN A 193 -8.81 -11.19 -15.74
C ASN A 193 -9.01 -10.29 -16.98
N ILE A 194 -7.92 -9.84 -17.59
CA ILE A 194 -7.96 -8.95 -18.76
C ILE A 194 -8.55 -9.63 -20.00
N GLU A 195 -8.20 -10.89 -20.24
CA GLU A 195 -8.54 -11.60 -21.49
C GLU A 195 -10.04 -11.91 -21.57
N ASN A 196 -10.64 -12.35 -20.46
CA ASN A 196 -12.02 -12.84 -20.44
C ASN A 196 -12.97 -12.02 -19.53
N ASN A 197 -12.47 -10.96 -18.88
CA ASN A 197 -13.21 -10.08 -17.97
C ASN A 197 -13.86 -10.80 -16.75
N GLN A 198 -13.45 -12.04 -16.46
CA GLN A 198 -13.95 -12.81 -15.34
C GLN A 198 -13.57 -12.14 -14.03
N ALA A 199 -14.54 -11.98 -13.11
CA ALA A 199 -14.27 -11.55 -11.75
C ALA A 199 -13.52 -12.64 -10.99
N ILE A 200 -12.38 -12.29 -10.42
CA ILE A 200 -11.50 -13.22 -9.70
C ILE A 200 -11.71 -13.06 -8.21
N GLN A 201 -11.56 -11.83 -7.70
CA GLN A 201 -11.54 -11.57 -6.28
C GLN A 201 -12.10 -10.19 -5.99
N LYS A 202 -12.91 -10.07 -4.95
CA LYS A 202 -13.40 -8.78 -4.48
C LYS A 202 -12.33 -8.07 -3.66
N VAL A 203 -12.12 -6.78 -3.90
CA VAL A 203 -11.24 -5.93 -3.10
C VAL A 203 -12.08 -5.23 -2.02
N LYS A 204 -11.64 -5.25 -0.76
CA LYS A 204 -12.39 -4.65 0.35
C LYS A 204 -12.09 -3.16 0.53
N ASP A 205 -10.82 -2.77 0.47
CA ASP A 205 -10.39 -1.37 0.46
C ASP A 205 -10.21 -0.88 -0.97
N PHE A 206 -11.17 -0.08 -1.44
CA PHE A 206 -11.16 0.51 -2.78
C PHE A 206 -9.85 1.24 -3.09
N GLU A 207 -9.31 1.96 -2.10
CA GLU A 207 -8.09 2.75 -2.23
C GLU A 207 -6.88 1.89 -2.58
N LEU A 208 -6.83 0.65 -2.07
CA LEU A 208 -5.75 -0.29 -2.39
C LEU A 208 -5.86 -0.81 -3.82
N GLY A 209 -7.08 -1.16 -4.26
CA GLY A 209 -7.35 -1.52 -5.65
C GLY A 209 -7.09 -0.36 -6.62
N ALA A 210 -7.40 0.88 -6.23
CA ALA A 210 -7.13 2.06 -7.05
C ALA A 210 -5.62 2.32 -7.18
N ILE A 211 -4.84 2.17 -6.10
CA ILE A 211 -3.38 2.24 -6.14
C ILE A 211 -2.81 1.14 -7.05
N TYR A 212 -3.38 -0.06 -7.04
CA TYR A 212 -3.00 -1.14 -7.95
C TYR A 212 -3.13 -0.72 -9.43
N GLU A 213 -4.26 -0.11 -9.84
CA GLU A 213 -4.43 0.39 -11.21
C GLU A 213 -3.49 1.55 -11.54
N ILE A 214 -3.18 2.42 -10.58
CA ILE A 214 -2.14 3.44 -10.78
C ILE A 214 -0.81 2.75 -11.08
N GLY A 215 -0.47 1.66 -10.40
CA GLY A 215 0.71 0.85 -10.69
C GLY A 215 0.78 0.34 -12.13
N ARG A 216 -0.36 -0.06 -12.72
CA ARG A 216 -0.45 -0.41 -14.16
C ARG A 216 -0.10 0.78 -15.05
N LEU A 217 -0.58 1.98 -14.70
CA LEU A 217 -0.22 3.21 -15.41
C LEU A 217 1.27 3.54 -15.28
N LEU A 218 1.90 3.28 -14.12
CA LEU A 218 3.33 3.50 -13.93
C LEU A 218 4.15 2.65 -14.92
N ILE A 219 3.88 1.34 -14.99
CA ILE A 219 4.56 0.42 -15.93
C ILE A 219 4.38 0.89 -17.37
N LYS A 220 3.15 1.24 -17.76
CA LYS A 220 2.85 1.72 -19.12
C LYS A 220 3.65 2.96 -19.52
N ASN A 221 4.03 3.80 -18.55
CA ASN A 221 4.78 5.03 -18.77
C ASN A 221 6.27 4.92 -18.40
N GLY A 222 6.78 3.71 -18.12
CA GLY A 222 8.18 3.50 -17.75
C GLY A 222 8.59 4.15 -16.43
N ILE A 223 7.64 4.44 -15.54
CA ILE A 223 7.90 5.03 -14.23
C ILE A 223 8.13 3.91 -13.22
N THR A 224 9.27 3.95 -12.54
CA THR A 224 9.61 3.02 -11.46
C THR A 224 9.80 3.77 -10.16
N TYR A 225 9.50 3.10 -9.04
CA TYR A 225 9.92 3.58 -7.74
C TYR A 225 11.44 3.34 -7.60
N PRO A 226 12.24 4.26 -7.05
CA PRO A 226 13.66 4.02 -6.80
C PRO A 226 13.83 2.89 -5.79
N HIS A 227 14.52 1.82 -6.17
CA HIS A 227 14.81 0.66 -5.33
C HIS A 227 16.12 0.00 -5.76
#